data_AF-A0A4R1R301-F1
#
_entry.id   AF-A0A4R1R301-F1
#
_cell.length_a   1.000
_cell.length_b   1.000
_cell.length_c   1.000
_cell.angle_alpha   90.00
_cell.angle_beta   90.00
_cell.angle_gamma   90.00
#
_symmetry.space_group_name_H-M   'P 1'
#
loop_
_entity.id
_entity.type
_entity.pdbx_description
1 polymer ?
#
loop_
_entity_poly.entity_id
_entity_poly.type
_entity_poly.pdbx_seq_one_letter_code
_entity_poly.pdbx_strand_id
1 'polypeptide(L)'
;MDGKRKVLMIGILAAMVVALAGVVLYYWYNNTYFIATEDATLTGDLVKVSPQISGKLLEFNVEEGDTVIKDQILGRQEVLNLADADIEQSVIRAPIDGIILKKQGTVGEFEIVGQTLAVMVDPQKLYVNANIEETQVGRVRPGQFVDITIDQFEGKSFTGKVRSIGQASNSTFSLLPASTSGTFTKVVQKIPVKIQLDQTHEKFLPGTNAVIKIHIQ
;
A
#
# COMPACT_ATOMS: atom_id res chain seq x y z
N MET A 1 -20.30 63.44 4.46
CA MET A 1 -21.02 62.22 4.02
C MET A 1 -20.36 60.96 4.58
N ASP A 2 -19.84 61.03 5.81
CA ASP A 2 -18.77 60.13 6.26
C ASP A 2 -19.20 59.12 7.33
N GLY A 3 -20.31 59.36 8.03
CA GLY A 3 -20.85 58.44 9.05
C GLY A 3 -21.37 57.13 8.45
N LYS A 4 -22.17 57.20 7.37
CA LYS A 4 -22.72 56.01 6.70
C LYS A 4 -21.63 55.14 6.05
N ARG A 5 -20.58 55.77 5.48
CA ARG A 5 -19.42 55.06 4.91
C ARG A 5 -18.57 54.39 5.98
N LYS A 6 -18.37 55.02 7.14
CA LYS A 6 -17.68 54.40 8.30
C LYS A 6 -18.45 53.21 8.86
N VAL A 7 -19.77 53.30 8.99
CA VAL A 7 -20.61 52.18 9.46
C VAL A 7 -20.59 51.02 8.46
N LEU A 8 -20.65 51.31 7.16
CA LEU A 8 -20.49 50.28 6.11
C LEU A 8 -19.09 49.63 6.15
N MET A 9 -18.02 50.41 6.33
CA MET A 9 -16.67 49.86 6.44
C MET A 9 -16.49 48.98 7.68
N ILE A 10 -17.00 49.39 8.85
CA ILE A 10 -16.95 48.57 10.07
C ILE A 10 -17.77 47.29 9.90
N GLY A 11 -18.93 47.35 9.26
CA GLY A 11 -19.75 46.17 8.97
C GLY A 11 -19.04 45.16 8.05
N ILE A 12 -18.37 45.64 7.00
CA ILE A 12 -17.57 44.78 6.10
C ILE A 12 -16.37 44.18 6.83
N LEU A 13 -15.69 44.95 7.68
CA LEU A 13 -14.54 44.48 8.46
C LEU A 13 -14.97 43.42 9.49
N ALA A 14 -16.10 43.63 10.17
CA ALA A 14 -16.68 42.64 11.07
C ALA A 14 -17.07 41.35 10.34
N ALA A 15 -17.70 41.46 9.16
CA ALA A 15 -18.03 40.29 8.33
C ALA A 15 -16.77 39.52 7.88
N MET A 16 -15.71 40.24 7.51
CA MET A 16 -14.42 39.64 7.13
C MET A 16 -13.76 38.90 8.30
N VAL A 17 -13.81 39.47 9.52
CA VAL A 17 -13.28 38.82 10.72
C VAL A 17 -14.07 37.55 11.07
N VAL A 18 -15.40 37.58 10.95
CA VAL A 18 -16.23 36.39 11.18
C VAL A 18 -15.95 35.30 10.14
N ALA A 19 -15.80 35.67 8.87
CA ALA A 19 -15.45 34.72 7.81
C ALA A 19 -14.06 34.09 8.05
N LEU A 20 -13.05 34.91 8.40
CA LEU A 20 -11.71 34.42 8.74
C LEU A 20 -11.72 33.53 9.98
N ALA A 21 -12.45 33.90 11.03
CA ALA A 21 -12.60 33.06 12.22
C ALA A 21 -13.26 31.71 11.90
N GLY A 22 -14.28 31.70 11.04
CA GLY A 22 -14.91 30.47 10.55
C GLY A 22 -13.94 29.56 9.80
N VAL A 23 -13.12 30.11 8.90
CA VAL A 23 -12.09 29.36 8.17
C VAL A 23 -11.03 28.82 9.13
N VAL A 24 -10.53 29.64 10.06
CA VAL A 24 -9.52 29.23 11.05
C VAL A 24 -10.06 28.11 11.93
N LEU A 25 -11.29 28.23 12.45
CA LEU A 25 -11.94 27.19 13.24
C LEU A 25 -12.14 25.89 12.45
N TYR A 26 -12.52 25.99 11.18
CA TYR A 26 -12.69 24.82 10.30
C TYR A 26 -11.37 24.07 10.08
N TYR A 27 -10.29 24.77 9.75
CA TYR A 27 -8.96 24.16 9.58
C TYR A 27 -8.43 23.61 10.90
N TRP A 28 -8.65 24.32 12.01
CA TRP A 28 -8.26 23.86 13.34
C TRP A 28 -8.98 22.57 13.72
N TYR A 29 -10.28 22.47 13.46
CA TYR A 29 -11.06 21.25 13.67
C TYR A 29 -10.54 20.09 12.82
N ASN A 30 -10.38 20.28 11.49
CA ASN A 30 -9.95 19.20 10.61
C ASN A 30 -8.54 18.67 10.96
N ASN A 31 -7.62 19.56 11.33
CA ASN A 31 -6.26 19.16 11.74
C ASN A 31 -6.19 18.57 13.15
N THR A 32 -7.15 18.89 14.03
CA THR A 32 -7.18 18.39 15.42
C THR A 32 -7.81 17.00 15.53
N TYR A 33 -8.76 16.66 14.66
CA TYR A 33 -9.54 15.42 14.76
C TYR A 33 -9.26 14.40 13.66
N PHE A 34 -8.53 14.78 12.60
CA PHE A 34 -8.26 13.89 11.48
C PHE A 34 -6.82 14.02 10.99
N ILE A 35 -6.25 12.88 10.59
CA ILE A 35 -5.02 12.82 9.82
C ILE A 35 -5.36 12.23 8.46
N ALA A 36 -5.29 13.06 7.42
CA ALA A 36 -5.49 12.62 6.05
C ALA A 36 -4.13 12.48 5.35
N THR A 37 -3.98 11.42 4.56
CA THR A 37 -2.86 11.29 3.62
C THR A 37 -3.35 10.75 2.29
N GLU A 38 -2.81 11.30 1.21
CA GLU A 38 -2.99 10.82 -0.15
C GLU A 38 -1.87 9.85 -0.57
N ASP A 39 -0.81 9.75 0.25
CA ASP A 39 0.30 8.82 0.04
C ASP A 39 -0.04 7.49 0.71
N ALA A 40 -1.06 6.81 0.18
CA ALA A 40 -1.41 5.47 0.59
C ALA A 40 -1.63 4.55 -0.62
N THR A 41 -1.25 3.30 -0.47
CA THR A 41 -1.35 2.27 -1.52
C THR A 41 -2.00 1.03 -0.95
N LEU A 42 -2.95 0.45 -1.70
CA LEU A 42 -3.55 -0.83 -1.36
C LEU A 42 -2.58 -1.93 -1.77
N THR A 43 -2.10 -2.72 -0.83
CA THR A 43 -1.11 -3.76 -1.07
C THR A 43 -1.43 -5.03 -0.28
N GLY A 44 -0.68 -6.10 -0.52
CA GLY A 44 -0.82 -7.36 0.19
C GLY A 44 0.54 -7.99 0.43
N ASP A 45 0.56 -9.06 1.22
CA ASP A 45 1.79 -9.82 1.39
C ASP A 45 2.08 -10.58 0.10
N LEU A 46 3.16 -10.16 -0.57
CA LEU A 46 3.61 -10.74 -1.83
C LEU A 46 4.35 -12.04 -1.58
N VAL A 47 3.86 -13.13 -2.15
CA VAL A 47 4.49 -14.44 -2.08
C VAL A 47 5.07 -14.80 -3.44
N LYS A 48 6.36 -15.12 -3.46
CA LYS A 48 7.06 -15.49 -4.69
C LYS A 48 6.91 -16.98 -4.94
N VAL A 49 6.57 -17.33 -6.17
CA VAL A 49 6.66 -18.69 -6.69
C VAL A 49 8.07 -18.87 -7.23
N SER A 50 8.79 -19.84 -6.69
CA SER A 50 10.14 -20.17 -7.11
C SER A 50 10.30 -21.67 -7.25
N PRO A 51 11.17 -22.14 -8.15
CA PRO A 51 11.43 -23.56 -8.27
C PRO A 51 12.24 -24.07 -7.08
N GLN A 52 12.03 -25.34 -6.74
CA GLN A 52 12.78 -26.02 -5.68
C GLN A 52 14.03 -26.72 -6.19
N ILE A 53 14.08 -27.02 -7.49
CA ILE A 53 15.23 -27.59 -8.20
C ILE A 53 15.65 -26.68 -9.36
N SER A 54 16.93 -26.72 -9.70
CA SER A 54 17.44 -26.03 -10.89
C SER A 54 17.18 -26.89 -12.13
N GLY A 55 16.64 -26.30 -13.18
CA GLY A 55 16.29 -27.03 -14.40
C GLY A 55 15.65 -26.14 -15.45
N LYS A 56 15.51 -26.66 -16.66
CA LYS A 56 14.84 -25.95 -17.75
C LYS A 56 13.34 -25.93 -17.51
N LEU A 57 12.71 -24.76 -17.63
CA LEU A 57 11.26 -24.62 -17.49
C LEU A 57 10.57 -25.19 -18.73
N LEU A 58 9.84 -26.30 -18.58
CA LEU A 58 9.19 -27.01 -19.69
C LEU A 58 7.80 -26.44 -19.98
N GLU A 59 7.05 -26.15 -18.93
CA GLU A 59 5.72 -25.54 -19.02
C GLU A 59 5.49 -24.59 -17.86
N PHE A 60 4.73 -23.52 -18.11
CA PHE A 60 4.29 -22.57 -17.09
C PHE A 60 2.91 -22.03 -17.48
N ASN A 61 1.88 -22.73 -17.00
CA ASN A 61 0.48 -22.61 -17.39
C ASN A 61 -0.27 -21.60 -16.50
N VAL A 62 0.30 -20.40 -16.37
CA VAL A 62 -0.32 -19.29 -15.64
C VAL A 62 -0.12 -17.99 -16.38
N GLU A 63 -1.07 -17.09 -16.26
CA GLU A 63 -1.01 -15.71 -16.76
C GLU A 63 -1.27 -14.70 -15.63
N GLU A 64 -0.90 -13.44 -15.87
CA GLU A 64 -1.16 -12.36 -14.92
C GLU A 64 -2.67 -12.13 -14.77
N GLY A 65 -3.15 -12.10 -13.52
CA GLY A 65 -4.57 -11.99 -13.18
C GLY A 65 -5.27 -13.33 -12.93
N ASP A 66 -4.60 -14.46 -13.19
CA ASP A 66 -5.17 -15.78 -12.91
C ASP A 66 -5.33 -16.01 -11.40
N THR A 67 -6.47 -16.59 -11.03
CA THR A 67 -6.71 -17.05 -9.66
C THR A 67 -6.27 -18.50 -9.54
N VAL A 68 -5.41 -18.76 -8.57
CA VAL A 68 -4.85 -20.09 -8.32
C VAL A 68 -5.07 -20.48 -6.87
N ILE A 69 -5.22 -21.78 -6.65
CA ILE A 69 -5.32 -22.35 -5.30
C ILE A 69 -3.97 -22.87 -4.84
N LYS A 70 -3.78 -22.94 -3.53
CA LYS A 70 -2.58 -23.52 -2.92
C LYS A 70 -2.36 -24.94 -3.45
N ASP A 71 -1.10 -25.27 -3.70
CA ASP A 71 -0.62 -26.56 -4.21
C ASP A 71 -1.04 -26.89 -5.65
N GLN A 72 -1.75 -25.99 -6.34
CA GLN A 72 -2.05 -26.09 -7.76
C GLN A 72 -0.76 -26.10 -8.58
N ILE A 73 -0.71 -26.99 -9.58
CA ILE A 73 0.41 -27.09 -10.50
C ILE A 73 0.39 -25.89 -11.44
N LEU A 74 1.44 -25.07 -11.38
CA LEU A 74 1.63 -23.90 -12.22
C LEU A 74 2.58 -24.20 -13.38
N GLY A 75 3.51 -25.14 -13.20
CA GLY A 75 4.46 -25.51 -14.24
C GLY A 75 5.29 -26.73 -13.88
N ARG A 76 6.15 -27.13 -14.81
CA ARG A 76 7.08 -28.25 -14.63
C ARG A 76 8.46 -27.91 -15.15
N GLN A 77 9.46 -28.50 -14.51
CA GLN A 77 10.85 -28.38 -14.88
C GLN A 77 11.40 -29.71 -15.38
N GLU A 78 12.42 -29.61 -16.23
CA GLU A 78 13.22 -30.75 -16.65
C GLU A 78 14.12 -31.20 -15.49
N VAL A 79 14.02 -32.48 -15.15
CA VAL A 79 14.84 -33.11 -14.11
C VAL A 79 16.06 -33.74 -14.76
N LEU A 80 17.25 -33.23 -14.44
CA LEU A 80 18.50 -33.76 -14.98
C LEU A 80 18.97 -35.04 -14.25
N ASN A 81 18.48 -35.31 -13.03
CA ASN A 81 18.80 -36.52 -12.26
C ASN A 81 17.53 -37.10 -11.61
N LEU A 82 17.15 -38.32 -12.00
CA LEU A 82 15.89 -38.97 -11.60
C LEU A 82 15.97 -39.59 -10.18
N ALA A 83 16.13 -38.78 -9.14
CA ALA A 83 15.77 -39.22 -7.79
C ALA A 83 14.26 -39.03 -7.57
N ASP A 84 13.59 -39.97 -6.90
CA ASP A 84 12.13 -39.90 -6.68
C ASP A 84 11.69 -38.58 -6.00
N ALA A 85 12.53 -38.02 -5.13
CA ALA A 85 12.29 -36.73 -4.49
C ALA A 85 12.36 -35.54 -5.46
N ASP A 86 13.24 -35.60 -6.47
CA ASP A 86 13.41 -34.53 -7.45
C ASP A 86 12.22 -34.47 -8.40
N ILE A 87 11.52 -35.59 -8.62
CA ILE A 87 10.32 -35.64 -9.48
C ILE A 87 9.17 -34.83 -8.86
N GLU A 88 8.90 -34.98 -7.57
CA GLU A 88 7.87 -34.16 -6.89
C GLU A 88 8.25 -32.68 -6.85
N GLN A 89 9.55 -32.38 -6.68
CA GLN A 89 10.07 -31.02 -6.63
C GLN A 89 10.20 -30.36 -8.01
N SER A 90 10.14 -31.15 -9.09
CA SER A 90 10.11 -30.67 -10.48
C SER A 90 8.82 -29.96 -10.85
N VAL A 91 7.76 -30.18 -10.05
CA VAL A 91 6.46 -29.57 -10.25
C VAL A 91 6.41 -28.27 -9.46
N ILE A 92 6.28 -27.15 -10.17
CA ILE A 92 6.14 -25.84 -9.56
C ILE A 92 4.69 -25.69 -9.11
N ARG A 93 4.49 -25.51 -7.80
CA ARG A 93 3.17 -25.38 -7.18
C ARG A 93 2.94 -23.98 -6.62
N ALA A 94 1.69 -23.57 -6.57
CA ALA A 94 1.27 -22.34 -5.90
C ALA A 94 1.49 -22.44 -4.37
N PRO A 95 2.25 -21.53 -3.75
CA PRO A 95 2.50 -21.54 -2.31
C PRO A 95 1.29 -21.08 -1.46
N ILE A 96 0.38 -20.31 -2.05
CA ILE A 96 -0.82 -19.76 -1.38
C ILE A 96 -2.02 -19.78 -2.34
N ASP A 97 -3.22 -19.66 -1.77
CA ASP A 97 -4.41 -19.27 -2.53
C ASP A 97 -4.32 -17.78 -2.87
N GLY A 98 -4.52 -17.42 -4.14
CA GLY A 98 -4.39 -16.02 -4.52
C GLY A 98 -4.43 -15.76 -6.01
N ILE A 99 -3.99 -14.56 -6.38
CA ILE A 99 -3.95 -14.09 -7.76
C ILE A 99 -2.49 -13.93 -8.18
N ILE A 100 -2.15 -14.35 -9.41
CA ILE A 100 -0.86 -14.07 -10.04
C ILE A 100 -0.81 -12.56 -10.37
N LEU A 101 0.06 -11.81 -9.70
CA LEU A 101 0.27 -10.39 -10.00
C LEU A 101 1.25 -10.17 -11.13
N LYS A 102 2.28 -11.01 -11.20
CA LYS A 102 3.35 -10.86 -12.18
C LYS A 102 3.90 -12.21 -12.57
N LYS A 103 4.09 -12.41 -13.87
CA LYS A 103 4.77 -13.57 -14.45
C LYS A 103 6.17 -13.15 -14.90
N GLN A 104 7.18 -13.90 -14.46
CA GLN A 104 8.59 -13.63 -14.78
C GLN A 104 9.28 -14.85 -15.41
N GLY A 105 8.82 -16.06 -15.11
CA GLY A 105 9.38 -17.29 -15.70
C GLY A 105 9.01 -17.40 -17.17
N THR A 106 10.02 -17.68 -18.01
CA THR A 106 9.85 -17.89 -19.44
C THR A 106 10.07 -19.35 -19.80
N VAL A 107 9.10 -19.95 -20.49
CA VAL A 107 9.23 -21.35 -20.93
C VAL A 107 10.45 -21.50 -21.84
N GLY A 108 11.28 -22.51 -21.56
CA GLY A 108 12.54 -22.77 -22.26
C GLY A 108 13.77 -22.14 -21.60
N GLU A 109 13.59 -21.24 -20.62
CA GLU A 109 14.68 -20.68 -19.84
C GLU A 109 15.20 -21.67 -18.80
N PHE A 110 16.48 -21.54 -18.43
CA PHE A 110 17.07 -22.32 -17.36
C PHE A 110 16.91 -21.57 -16.05
N GLU A 111 16.13 -22.14 -15.14
CA GLU A 111 15.76 -21.51 -13.88
C GLU A 111 16.53 -22.16 -12.73
N ILE A 112 17.02 -21.34 -11.79
CA ILE A 112 17.71 -21.82 -10.59
C ILE A 112 16.79 -21.79 -9.36
N VAL A 113 17.09 -22.64 -8.38
CA VAL A 113 16.38 -22.65 -7.09
C VAL A 113 16.28 -21.25 -6.49
N GLY A 114 15.08 -20.86 -6.09
CA GLY A 114 14.82 -19.55 -5.48
C GLY A 114 14.64 -18.39 -6.47
N GLN A 115 14.86 -18.60 -7.77
CA GLN A 115 14.50 -17.61 -8.80
C GLN A 115 12.99 -17.38 -8.82
N THR A 116 12.57 -16.12 -8.99
CA THR A 116 11.14 -15.77 -8.96
C THR A 116 10.52 -16.01 -10.34
N LEU A 117 9.61 -16.99 -10.42
CA LEU A 117 8.87 -17.33 -11.64
C LEU A 117 7.54 -16.57 -11.73
N ALA A 118 6.89 -16.37 -10.58
CA ALA A 118 5.71 -15.55 -10.47
C ALA A 118 5.61 -14.90 -9.09
N VAL A 119 4.86 -13.81 -9.01
CA VAL A 119 4.51 -13.14 -7.76
C VAL A 119 3.01 -13.27 -7.55
N MET A 120 2.64 -13.70 -6.36
CA MET A 120 1.26 -13.95 -5.94
C MET A 120 0.88 -13.07 -4.78
N VAL A 121 -0.42 -12.83 -4.65
CA VAL A 121 -1.00 -12.11 -3.52
C VAL A 121 -2.33 -12.73 -3.11
N ASP A 122 -2.59 -12.75 -1.80
CA ASP A 122 -3.86 -13.15 -1.23
C ASP A 122 -4.83 -11.95 -1.25
N PRO A 123 -5.91 -11.97 -2.07
CA PRO A 123 -6.86 -10.87 -2.16
C PRO A 123 -7.70 -10.68 -0.88
N GLN A 124 -7.76 -11.68 0.01
CA GLN A 124 -8.53 -11.60 1.26
C GLN A 124 -7.75 -10.93 2.40
N LYS A 125 -6.43 -10.79 2.26
CA LYS A 125 -5.53 -10.23 3.27
C LYS A 125 -4.85 -8.94 2.83
N LEU A 126 -5.51 -8.20 1.94
CA LEU A 126 -5.05 -6.88 1.53
C LEU A 126 -5.11 -5.87 2.68
N TYR A 127 -4.16 -4.94 2.67
CA TYR A 127 -4.06 -3.85 3.63
C TYR A 127 -3.59 -2.58 2.92
N VAL A 128 -3.95 -1.42 3.48
CA VAL A 128 -3.45 -0.15 2.99
C VAL A 128 -2.14 0.18 3.71
N ASN A 129 -1.09 0.43 2.93
CA ASN A 129 0.14 1.00 3.42
C ASN A 129 0.10 2.51 3.19
N ALA A 130 -0.01 3.26 4.28
CA ALA A 130 -0.11 4.71 4.24
C ALA A 130 1.13 5.35 4.85
N ASN A 131 1.77 6.24 4.10
CA ASN A 131 2.91 7.00 4.57
C ASN A 131 2.40 8.27 5.26
N ILE A 132 2.56 8.32 6.59
CA ILE A 132 2.15 9.45 7.43
C ILE A 132 3.38 10.27 7.80
N GLU A 133 3.27 11.60 7.80
CA GLU A 133 4.35 12.48 8.23
C GLU A 133 4.73 12.22 9.71
N GLU A 134 6.02 12.20 10.01
CA GLU A 134 6.56 11.99 11.36
C GLU A 134 5.97 12.97 12.39
N THR A 135 5.68 14.20 11.97
CA THR A 135 5.05 15.25 12.80
C THR A 135 3.63 14.89 13.24
N GLN A 136 2.93 14.06 12.46
CA GLN A 136 1.53 13.70 12.68
C GLN A 136 1.39 12.29 13.27
N VAL A 137 2.34 11.39 13.01
CA VAL A 137 2.25 9.97 13.41
C VAL A 137 2.13 9.78 14.93
N GLY A 138 2.68 10.70 15.74
CA GLY A 138 2.61 10.62 17.20
C GLY A 138 1.19 10.65 17.76
N ARG A 139 0.21 11.09 16.96
CA ARG A 139 -1.23 11.08 17.30
C ARG A 139 -1.96 9.82 16.81
N VAL A 140 -1.31 9.01 15.98
CA VAL A 140 -1.86 7.75 15.45
C VAL A 140 -1.69 6.65 16.48
N ARG A 141 -2.74 5.86 16.71
CA ARG A 141 -2.74 4.71 17.62
C ARG A 141 -3.33 3.48 16.93
N PRO A 142 -2.78 2.27 17.16
CA PRO A 142 -3.41 1.04 16.70
C PRO A 142 -4.88 0.95 17.18
N GLY A 143 -5.77 0.51 16.31
CA GLY A 143 -7.21 0.39 16.57
C GLY A 143 -8.06 1.61 16.17
N GLN A 144 -7.45 2.75 15.80
CA GLN A 144 -8.20 3.90 15.29
C GLN A 144 -8.95 3.56 14.00
N PHE A 145 -10.14 4.13 13.85
CA PHE A 145 -10.94 4.01 12.64
C PHE A 145 -10.35 4.86 11.51
N VAL A 146 -10.42 4.32 10.30
CA VAL A 146 -9.90 4.97 9.10
C VAL A 146 -10.94 4.88 7.99
N ASP A 147 -11.25 6.02 7.41
CA ASP A 147 -11.97 6.10 6.15
C ASP A 147 -10.96 6.00 5.00
N ILE A 148 -11.22 5.12 4.05
CA ILE A 148 -10.31 4.77 2.96
C ILE A 148 -11.06 4.95 1.65
N THR A 149 -10.60 5.85 0.80
CA THR A 149 -11.14 6.03 -0.54
C THR A 149 -10.13 5.48 -1.55
N ILE A 150 -10.55 4.50 -2.35
CA ILE A 150 -9.68 3.86 -3.34
C ILE A 150 -10.04 4.43 -4.71
N ASP A 151 -9.05 4.94 -5.43
CA ASP A 151 -9.25 5.61 -6.73
C ASP A 151 -9.92 4.70 -7.78
N GLN A 152 -9.69 3.38 -7.68
CA GLN A 152 -10.31 2.37 -8.53
C GLN A 152 -11.85 2.41 -8.53
N PHE A 153 -12.49 2.85 -7.44
CA PHE A 153 -13.93 2.72 -7.25
C PHE A 153 -14.72 4.04 -7.34
N GLU A 154 -14.27 5.00 -8.16
CA GLU A 154 -14.99 6.27 -8.43
C GLU A 154 -15.53 6.97 -7.17
N GLY A 155 -14.77 6.95 -6.08
CA GLY A 155 -15.14 7.62 -4.82
C GLY A 155 -15.93 6.76 -3.82
N LYS A 156 -16.04 5.43 -4.00
CA LYS A 156 -16.50 4.56 -2.89
C LYS A 156 -15.53 4.66 -1.70
N SER A 157 -16.08 4.99 -0.54
CA SER A 157 -15.37 4.94 0.74
C SER A 157 -15.55 3.57 1.38
N PHE A 158 -14.43 3.02 1.84
CA PHE A 158 -14.32 1.81 2.62
C PHE A 158 -13.86 2.18 4.03
N THR A 159 -14.14 1.32 4.99
CA THR A 159 -13.69 1.51 6.37
C THR A 159 -12.61 0.49 6.70
N GLY A 160 -11.71 0.88 7.59
CA GLY A 160 -10.69 0.02 8.13
C GLY A 160 -10.22 0.48 9.51
N LYS A 161 -9.23 -0.24 10.03
CA LYS A 161 -8.61 0.08 11.32
C LYS A 161 -7.10 0.09 11.20
N VAL A 162 -6.45 0.99 11.95
CA VAL A 162 -4.99 1.00 12.07
C VAL A 162 -4.54 -0.30 12.72
N ARG A 163 -3.80 -1.14 11.98
CA ARG A 163 -3.27 -2.41 12.47
C ARG A 163 -1.97 -2.20 13.22
N SER A 164 -1.03 -1.47 12.61
CA SER A 164 0.27 -1.20 13.21
C SER A 164 0.93 0.03 12.62
N ILE A 165 1.83 0.63 13.39
CA ILE A 165 2.67 1.75 13.00
C ILE A 165 4.09 1.20 12.84
N GLY A 166 4.78 1.57 11.76
CA GLY A 166 6.18 1.21 11.55
C GLY A 166 7.06 1.72 12.69
N GLN A 167 7.93 0.85 13.22
CA GLN A 167 8.85 1.21 14.31
C GLN A 167 10.13 1.91 13.82
N ALA A 168 10.31 2.05 12.50
CA ALA A 168 11.45 2.72 11.88
C ALA A 168 10.96 3.60 10.71
N SER A 169 11.64 4.73 10.52
CA SER A 169 11.39 5.65 9.42
C SER A 169 11.86 5.06 8.09
N ASN A 170 11.21 5.43 6.97
CA ASN A 170 11.62 5.03 5.62
C ASN A 170 13.09 5.41 5.31
N SER A 171 13.65 6.41 6.00
CA SER A 171 15.06 6.83 5.87
C SER A 171 16.05 5.81 6.46
N THR A 172 15.67 5.04 7.48
CA THR A 172 16.53 4.02 8.11
C THR A 172 16.69 2.78 7.22
N PHE A 173 15.73 2.51 6.33
CA PHE A 173 15.81 1.43 5.35
C PHE A 173 16.55 1.83 4.04
N SER A 174 16.90 3.11 3.88
CA SER A 174 17.66 3.63 2.73
C SER A 174 19.17 3.42 2.88
N LEU A 175 19.61 2.25 3.36
CA LEU A 175 21.02 1.91 3.63
C LEU A 175 21.86 1.73 2.34
N LEU A 176 21.91 2.74 1.48
CA LEU A 176 22.92 2.94 0.44
C LEU A 176 23.18 4.45 0.32
N PRO A 177 24.33 4.98 0.79
CA PRO A 177 24.65 6.39 0.62
C PRO A 177 24.98 6.67 -0.85
N ALA A 178 24.10 7.41 -1.54
CA ALA A 178 24.48 8.13 -2.74
C ALA A 178 25.24 9.39 -2.30
N SER A 179 26.55 9.38 -2.55
CA SER A 179 27.50 10.50 -2.60
C SER A 179 26.91 11.90 -2.32
N THR A 180 27.07 12.39 -1.10
CA THR A 180 26.69 13.75 -0.67
C THR A 180 27.59 14.83 -1.28
N SER A 181 27.13 15.51 -2.33
CA SER A 181 27.49 16.90 -2.60
C SER A 181 26.39 17.83 -2.06
N GLY A 182 26.58 18.28 -0.83
CA GLY A 182 26.03 19.48 -0.18
C GLY A 182 24.68 20.07 -0.64
N THR A 183 23.58 19.58 -0.07
CA THR A 183 22.40 20.40 0.23
C THR A 183 21.63 19.78 1.40
N PHE A 184 21.59 20.45 2.56
CA PHE A 184 20.73 20.06 3.68
C PHE A 184 19.33 20.63 3.45
N THR A 185 18.44 19.87 2.82
CA THR A 185 17.00 20.12 2.92
C THR A 185 16.43 19.20 4.00
N LYS A 186 15.70 19.77 4.97
CA LYS A 186 14.97 18.97 5.96
C LYS A 186 13.83 18.26 5.23
N VAL A 187 14.07 17.03 4.80
CA VAL A 187 13.03 16.19 4.21
C VAL A 187 12.13 15.73 5.35
N VAL A 188 10.82 15.97 5.25
CA VAL A 188 9.86 15.43 6.22
C VAL A 188 9.87 13.92 6.05
N GLN A 189 10.27 13.22 7.12
CA GLN A 189 10.29 11.77 7.08
C GLN A 189 8.86 11.25 7.21
N LYS A 190 8.57 10.19 6.46
CA LYS A 190 7.28 9.51 6.51
C LYS A 190 7.44 8.15 7.19
N ILE A 191 6.46 7.82 8.02
CA ILE A 191 6.40 6.58 8.77
C ILE A 191 5.26 5.75 8.17
N PRO A 192 5.54 4.52 7.71
CA PRO A 192 4.52 3.66 7.12
C PRO A 192 3.58 3.15 8.21
N VAL A 193 2.29 3.35 8.00
CA VAL A 193 1.21 2.87 8.86
C VAL A 193 0.43 1.81 8.08
N LYS A 194 0.32 0.61 8.66
CA LYS A 194 -0.47 -0.48 8.08
C LYS A 194 -1.91 -0.39 8.58
N ILE A 195 -2.84 -0.31 7.64
CA ILE A 195 -4.27 -0.20 7.91
C ILE A 195 -4.95 -1.43 7.34
N GLN A 196 -5.66 -2.15 8.18
CA GLN A 196 -6.44 -3.32 7.78
C GLN A 196 -7.78 -2.85 7.23
N LEU A 197 -8.13 -3.30 6.02
CA LEU A 197 -9.46 -3.09 5.44
C LEU A 197 -10.48 -4.03 6.09
N ASP A 198 -11.70 -3.54 6.23
CA ASP A 198 -12.83 -4.41 6.53
C ASP A 198 -13.20 -5.23 5.29
N GLN A 199 -13.52 -6.52 5.50
CA GLN A 199 -13.74 -7.46 4.40
C GLN A 199 -14.86 -6.98 3.48
N THR A 200 -14.55 -6.83 2.20
CA THR A 200 -15.50 -6.45 1.15
C THR A 200 -15.43 -7.48 0.02
N HIS A 201 -16.56 -7.78 -0.61
CA HIS A 201 -16.66 -8.74 -1.73
C HIS A 201 -16.19 -8.16 -3.08
N GLU A 202 -15.59 -6.97 -3.07
CA GLU A 202 -15.15 -6.27 -4.27
C GLU A 202 -13.75 -6.73 -4.68
N LYS A 203 -13.52 -6.84 -5.98
CA LYS A 203 -12.20 -7.24 -6.51
C LYS A 203 -11.27 -6.03 -6.49
N PHE A 204 -10.41 -5.97 -5.47
CA PHE A 204 -9.36 -4.97 -5.38
C PHE A 204 -8.19 -5.28 -6.31
N LEU A 205 -7.62 -4.26 -6.93
CA LEU A 205 -6.32 -4.35 -7.61
C LEU A 205 -5.20 -3.86 -6.68
N PRO A 206 -4.31 -4.76 -6.23
CA PRO A 206 -3.14 -4.36 -5.46
C PRO A 206 -2.23 -3.43 -6.27
N GLY A 207 -1.62 -2.46 -5.60
CA GLY A 207 -0.81 -1.39 -6.19
C GLY A 207 -1.60 -0.12 -6.53
N THR A 208 -2.92 -0.10 -6.34
CA THR A 208 -3.74 1.10 -6.57
C THR A 208 -3.51 2.13 -5.46
N ASN A 209 -3.55 3.41 -5.83
CA ASN A 209 -3.52 4.52 -4.88
C ASN A 209 -4.81 4.57 -4.05
N ALA A 210 -4.66 5.04 -2.82
CA ALA A 210 -5.76 5.28 -1.91
C ALA A 210 -5.51 6.57 -1.14
N VAL A 211 -6.60 7.25 -0.81
CA VAL A 211 -6.61 8.37 0.13
C VAL A 211 -7.20 7.86 1.43
N ILE A 212 -6.54 8.15 2.54
CA ILE A 212 -7.05 7.75 3.86
C ILE A 212 -7.30 8.95 4.76
N LYS A 213 -8.22 8.77 5.69
CA LYS A 213 -8.53 9.72 6.76
C LYS A 213 -8.65 8.96 8.09
N ILE A 214 -7.64 9.11 8.94
CA ILE A 214 -7.57 8.47 10.26
C ILE A 214 -8.29 9.37 11.27
N HIS A 215 -9.19 8.78 12.05
CA HIS A 215 -9.90 9.47 13.13
C HIS A 215 -9.05 9.44 14.40
N ILE A 216 -8.65 10.61 14.88
CA ILE A 216 -7.91 10.75 16.14
C ILE A 216 -8.88 11.14 17.26
N GLN A 217 -8.84 10.38 18.37
CA GLN A 217 -9.59 10.58 19.61
C GLN A 217 -8.65 10.98 20.74
#